data_AF-A0A1D2IHU9-F1
#
_entry.id   AF-A0A1D2IHU9-F1
#
_cell.length_a   1.000
_cell.length_b   1.000
_cell.length_c   1.000
_cell.angle_alpha   90.00
_cell.angle_beta   90.00
_cell.angle_gamma   90.00
#
_symmetry.space_group_name_H-M   'P 1'
#
loop_
_entity.id
_entity.type
_entity.pdbx_description
1 polymer ?
#
loop_
_entity_poly.entity_id
_entity_poly.type
_entity_poly.pdbx_seq_one_letter_code
_entity_poly.pdbx_strand_id
1 'polypeptide(L)'
;MRGTRIGTGASLVAGALAVCGLAFAPSAAAVAPGTATITADCGSFGGGEATLTATQNGSAATLTLSTSAFTAPVALGQDSINSTLTLVNNNGGTVRFAGTKNPAMATGDPLSVGPLDGTVASGDSLEAYGGSLRMTVFGFITITCTAEGPQSPGPFVFD
;
A
#
# COMPACT_ATOMS: atom_id res chain seq x y z
N MET A 1 -21.23 -5.43 -71.97
CA MET A 1 -20.91 -6.30 -70.83
C MET A 1 -21.57 -5.71 -69.59
N ARG A 2 -22.38 -6.50 -68.86
CA ARG A 2 -22.76 -6.39 -67.42
C ARG A 2 -23.46 -5.07 -66.98
N GLY A 3 -24.59 -5.00 -66.27
CA GLY A 3 -25.45 -5.90 -65.47
C GLY A 3 -26.16 -4.96 -64.46
N THR A 4 -27.49 -4.81 -64.45
CA THR A 4 -28.49 -5.58 -63.68
C THR A 4 -28.59 -5.23 -62.17
N ARG A 5 -29.80 -4.74 -61.80
CA ARG A 5 -30.53 -4.77 -60.49
C ARG A 5 -30.13 -3.78 -59.38
N ILE A 6 -30.97 -2.78 -59.07
CA ILE A 6 -32.19 -2.76 -58.20
C ILE A 6 -31.84 -2.89 -56.71
N GLY A 7 -32.14 -1.83 -55.97
CA GLY A 7 -31.97 -1.71 -54.54
C GLY A 7 -33.04 -2.44 -53.71
N THR A 8 -32.56 -2.89 -52.56
CA THR A 8 -33.25 -3.38 -51.34
C THR A 8 -32.07 -3.67 -50.40
N GLY A 9 -32.03 -3.33 -49.13
CA GLY A 9 -32.99 -2.86 -48.16
C GLY A 9 -32.25 -2.97 -46.82
N ALA A 10 -32.61 -2.11 -45.88
CA ALA A 10 -32.00 -1.96 -44.57
C ALA A 10 -31.56 -3.27 -43.89
N SER A 11 -30.24 -3.45 -43.72
CA SER A 11 -29.69 -4.33 -42.69
C SER A 11 -29.47 -3.50 -41.43
N LEU A 12 -30.53 -3.47 -40.62
CA LEU A 12 -30.59 -3.26 -39.18
C LEU A 12 -29.23 -3.01 -38.51
N VAL A 13 -28.96 -1.74 -38.21
CA VAL A 13 -28.02 -1.31 -37.17
C VAL A 13 -28.53 -1.87 -35.84
N ALA A 14 -27.97 -3.00 -35.41
CA ALA A 14 -28.30 -3.65 -34.15
C ALA A 14 -27.07 -3.66 -33.23
N GLY A 15 -27.18 -2.90 -32.14
CA GLY A 15 -26.38 -3.01 -30.90
C GLY A 15 -24.91 -2.63 -31.04
N ALA A 16 -24.44 -1.42 -30.73
CA ALA A 16 -24.56 -0.76 -29.42
C ALA A 16 -24.37 -1.75 -28.25
N LEU A 17 -23.25 -2.47 -28.23
CA LEU A 17 -22.67 -2.96 -26.97
C LEU A 17 -21.39 -2.20 -26.69
N ALA A 18 -21.60 -1.18 -25.86
CA ALA A 18 -20.65 -0.51 -25.00
C ALA A 18 -19.35 -1.28 -24.74
N VAL A 19 -18.27 -0.90 -25.43
CA VAL A 19 -16.93 -0.87 -24.82
C VAL A 19 -16.74 0.53 -24.25
N CYS A 20 -17.70 0.98 -23.43
CA CYS A 20 -17.54 2.16 -22.61
C CYS A 20 -16.92 1.71 -21.31
N GLY A 21 -15.67 2.11 -21.10
CA GLY A 21 -15.08 2.14 -19.78
C GLY A 21 -14.56 0.80 -19.29
N LEU A 22 -13.48 0.31 -19.92
CA LEU A 22 -12.32 -0.01 -19.07
C LEU A 22 -11.89 1.34 -18.45
N ALA A 23 -12.65 1.78 -17.45
CA ALA A 23 -12.23 2.79 -16.51
C ALA A 23 -10.84 2.36 -16.08
N PHE A 24 -9.87 3.27 -16.16
CA PHE A 24 -8.51 3.10 -15.69
C PHE A 24 -8.49 2.25 -14.41
N ALA A 25 -8.29 0.94 -14.57
CA ALA A 25 -7.68 0.18 -13.51
C ALA A 25 -6.30 0.83 -13.39
N PRO A 26 -5.90 1.32 -12.21
CA PRO A 26 -4.55 1.82 -12.04
C PRO A 26 -3.61 0.76 -12.59
N SER A 27 -2.83 1.19 -13.57
CA SER A 27 -1.86 0.43 -14.35
C SER A 27 -1.10 -0.55 -13.48
N ALA A 28 -1.20 -1.85 -13.80
CA ALA A 28 -0.40 -2.96 -13.28
C ALA A 28 -0.30 -3.05 -11.74
N ALA A 29 -0.45 -4.25 -11.18
CA ALA A 29 0.02 -4.48 -9.83
C ALA A 29 1.56 -4.44 -9.85
N ALA A 30 2.12 -3.22 -9.88
CA ALA A 30 3.57 -3.01 -9.84
C ALA A 30 4.11 -3.28 -8.42
N VAL A 31 3.23 -3.68 -7.50
CA VAL A 31 3.57 -4.42 -6.28
C VAL A 31 2.67 -5.64 -6.17
N ALA A 32 3.26 -6.82 -6.03
CA ALA A 32 2.57 -8.06 -5.75
C ALA A 32 3.17 -8.73 -4.51
N PRO A 33 2.36 -9.04 -3.48
CA PRO A 33 0.96 -8.63 -3.29
C PRO A 33 0.84 -7.14 -2.96
N GLY A 34 -0.27 -6.48 -3.30
CA GLY A 34 -0.49 -5.07 -2.92
C GLY A 34 -0.78 -4.85 -1.43
N THR A 35 -1.12 -5.92 -0.70
CA THR A 35 -1.45 -5.89 0.72
C THR A 35 -0.90 -7.13 1.42
N ALA A 36 -0.33 -6.95 2.61
CA ALA A 36 0.14 -8.03 3.48
C ALA A 36 -0.18 -7.72 4.95
N THR A 37 -0.44 -8.74 5.75
CA THR A 37 -0.57 -8.61 7.20
C THR A 37 0.73 -9.00 7.88
N ILE A 38 1.05 -8.32 8.97
CA ILE A 38 2.17 -8.63 9.86
C ILE A 38 1.69 -8.63 11.29
N THR A 39 2.32 -9.43 12.14
CA THR A 39 2.22 -9.23 13.59
C THR A 39 3.38 -8.34 14.00
N ALA A 40 3.07 -7.13 14.49
CA ALA A 40 4.06 -6.15 14.92
C ALA A 40 4.09 -6.08 16.44
N ASP A 41 5.28 -6.18 17.03
CA ASP A 41 5.53 -5.93 18.44
C ASP A 41 6.21 -4.56 18.60
N CYS A 42 5.59 -3.66 19.36
CA CYS A 42 6.10 -2.33 19.69
C CYS A 42 6.64 -2.26 21.13
N GLY A 43 7.01 -3.40 21.72
CA GLY A 43 7.48 -3.53 23.09
C GLY A 43 6.47 -3.01 24.11
N SER A 44 6.86 -2.00 24.89
CA SER A 44 6.05 -1.45 25.99
C SER A 44 4.74 -0.80 25.55
N PHE A 45 4.59 -0.50 24.26
CA PHE A 45 3.39 0.09 23.67
C PHE A 45 2.37 -0.96 23.23
N GLY A 46 2.71 -2.26 23.36
CA GLY A 46 1.90 -3.38 22.92
C GLY A 46 2.29 -3.88 21.53
N GLY A 47 1.51 -4.82 21.02
CA GLY A 47 1.73 -5.41 19.71
C GLY A 47 0.47 -6.13 19.20
N GLY A 48 0.46 -6.44 17.91
CA GLY A 48 -0.57 -7.25 17.29
C GLY A 48 -0.60 -7.12 15.78
N GLU A 49 -1.70 -7.58 15.17
CA GLU A 49 -1.82 -7.64 13.72
C GLU A 49 -1.96 -6.24 13.10
N ALA A 50 -1.15 -5.97 12.08
CA ALA A 50 -1.19 -4.76 11.27
C ALA A 50 -1.22 -5.12 9.79
N THR A 51 -2.03 -4.38 9.03
CA THR A 51 -2.13 -4.49 7.58
C THR A 51 -1.23 -3.45 6.92
N LEU A 52 -0.32 -3.92 6.09
CA LEU A 52 0.53 -3.13 5.21
C LEU A 52 -0.06 -3.13 3.80
N THR A 53 -0.29 -1.94 3.26
CA THR A 53 -0.69 -1.73 1.86
C THR A 53 0.45 -1.05 1.14
N ALA A 54 1.01 -1.72 0.13
CA ALA A 54 2.04 -1.18 -0.72
C ALA A 54 1.45 -0.73 -2.06
N THR A 55 1.90 0.41 -2.56
CA THR A 55 1.53 0.93 -3.88
C THR A 55 2.79 1.43 -4.55
N GLN A 56 2.89 1.28 -5.86
CA GLN A 56 4.04 1.75 -6.64
C GLN A 56 3.56 2.56 -7.84
N ASN A 57 4.29 3.62 -8.14
CA ASN A 57 4.09 4.51 -9.26
C ASN A 57 5.45 4.83 -9.90
N GLY A 58 5.86 4.00 -10.86
CA GLY A 58 7.22 4.02 -11.39
C GLY A 58 8.23 3.62 -10.31
N SER A 59 9.32 4.37 -10.14
CA SER A 59 10.31 4.06 -9.09
C SER A 59 9.90 4.51 -7.68
N ALA A 60 8.77 5.23 -7.54
CA ALA A 60 8.26 5.66 -6.25
C ALA A 60 7.31 4.60 -5.69
N ALA A 61 7.50 4.24 -4.41
CA ALA A 61 6.59 3.35 -3.71
C ALA A 61 6.07 4.00 -2.43
N THR A 62 4.83 3.72 -2.11
CA THR A 62 4.18 4.17 -0.88
C THR A 62 3.70 2.98 -0.07
N LEU A 63 3.87 3.07 1.24
CA LEU A 63 3.41 2.07 2.19
C LEU A 63 2.47 2.72 3.20
N THR A 64 1.30 2.11 3.39
CA THR A 64 0.34 2.51 4.40
C THR A 64 0.18 1.37 5.40
N LEU A 65 0.29 1.68 6.68
CA LEU A 65 0.09 0.74 7.77
C LEU A 65 -1.20 1.08 8.51
N SER A 66 -2.05 0.09 8.72
CA SER A 66 -3.28 0.22 9.50
C SER A 66 -3.41 -0.97 10.45
N THR A 67 -3.73 -0.72 11.71
CA THR A 67 -3.89 -1.75 12.73
C THR A 67 -5.04 -1.42 13.67
N SER A 68 -5.82 -2.44 14.00
CA SER A 68 -6.85 -2.39 15.03
C SER A 68 -6.42 -3.05 16.33
N ALA A 69 -5.24 -3.68 16.35
CA ALA A 69 -4.75 -4.42 17.52
C ALA A 69 -4.32 -3.50 18.66
N PHE A 70 -3.90 -2.27 18.34
CA PHE A 70 -3.64 -1.23 19.33
C PHE A 70 -4.24 0.10 18.87
N THR A 71 -4.79 0.81 19.83
CA THR A 71 -5.50 2.07 19.62
C THR A 71 -4.65 3.24 20.07
N ALA A 72 -4.92 4.42 19.52
CA ALA A 72 -4.22 5.63 19.93
C ALA A 72 -4.57 5.94 21.41
N PRO A 73 -3.60 5.92 22.35
CA PRO A 73 -3.89 6.19 23.77
C PRO A 73 -4.21 7.68 24.02
N VAL A 74 -3.85 8.53 23.06
CA VAL A 74 -4.04 9.98 23.07
C VAL A 74 -4.52 10.42 21.70
N ALA A 75 -5.26 11.53 21.64
CA ALA A 75 -5.66 12.10 20.36
C ALA A 75 -4.43 12.50 19.54
N LEU A 76 -4.30 11.95 18.34
CA LEU A 76 -3.23 12.23 17.40
C LEU A 76 -3.77 13.18 16.34
N GLY A 77 -3.13 14.34 16.22
CA GLY A 77 -3.45 15.30 15.17
C GLY A 77 -3.13 14.72 13.79
N GLN A 78 -3.78 15.24 12.76
CA GLN A 78 -3.37 14.97 11.38
C GLN A 78 -1.90 15.35 11.19
N ASP A 79 -1.16 14.52 10.47
CA ASP A 79 0.24 14.71 10.12
C ASP A 79 1.19 14.95 11.32
N SER A 80 0.86 14.38 12.48
CA SER A 80 1.60 14.58 13.73
C SER A 80 2.60 13.46 14.07
N ILE A 81 2.60 12.38 13.29
CA ILE A 81 3.40 11.19 13.55
C ILE A 81 4.49 11.07 12.48
N ASN A 82 5.75 11.19 12.88
CA ASN A 82 6.87 10.95 11.98
C ASN A 82 7.24 9.47 11.98
N SER A 83 6.93 8.77 10.90
CA SER A 83 7.09 7.34 10.78
C SER A 83 8.17 7.01 9.76
N THR A 84 9.00 6.03 10.11
CA THR A 84 10.05 5.48 9.28
C THR A 84 9.93 3.97 9.32
N LEU A 85 9.49 3.37 8.22
CA LEU A 85 9.43 1.93 8.03
C LEU A 85 10.64 1.49 7.23
N THR A 86 11.41 0.55 7.74
CA THR A 86 12.53 -0.06 7.05
C THR A 86 12.16 -1.50 6.72
N LEU A 87 12.18 -1.83 5.43
CA LEU A 87 12.01 -3.20 4.95
C LEU A 87 13.36 -3.75 4.52
N VAL A 88 13.54 -5.05 4.69
CA VAL A 88 14.72 -5.75 4.18
C VAL A 88 14.46 -6.20 2.75
N ASN A 89 15.48 -6.14 1.92
CA ASN A 89 15.42 -6.72 0.58
C ASN A 89 16.05 -8.12 0.58
N ASN A 90 15.71 -8.93 -0.42
CA ASN A 90 16.25 -10.29 -0.54
C ASN A 90 17.76 -10.33 -0.88
N ASN A 91 18.36 -9.20 -1.26
CA ASN A 91 19.78 -9.07 -1.59
C ASN A 91 20.64 -8.65 -0.38
N GLY A 92 20.07 -8.58 0.84
CA GLY A 92 20.76 -8.21 2.07
C GLY A 92 20.90 -6.69 2.32
N GLY A 93 20.28 -5.86 1.49
CA GLY A 93 20.09 -4.43 1.71
C GLY A 93 18.75 -4.10 2.38
N THR A 94 18.49 -2.81 2.57
CA THR A 94 17.26 -2.31 3.21
C THR A 94 16.70 -1.14 2.44
N VAL A 95 15.37 -1.06 2.34
CA VAL A 95 14.66 0.09 1.78
C VAL A 95 13.93 0.81 2.88
N ARG A 96 14.09 2.13 2.93
CA ARG A 96 13.48 2.99 3.94
C ARG A 96 12.32 3.77 3.34
N PHE A 97 11.16 3.62 3.95
CA PHE A 97 9.96 4.40 3.71
C PHE A 97 9.78 5.36 4.86
N ALA A 98 9.57 6.64 4.57
CA ALA A 98 9.37 7.65 5.59
C ALA A 98 8.22 8.57 5.23
N GLY A 99 7.52 9.04 6.24
CA GLY A 99 6.42 9.97 6.05
C GLY A 99 5.93 10.50 7.38
N THR A 100 5.37 11.70 7.33
CA THR A 100 4.69 12.30 8.49
C THR A 100 3.18 12.23 8.35
N LYS A 101 2.67 11.53 7.32
CA LYS A 101 1.24 11.51 7.00
C LYS A 101 0.50 10.53 7.88
N ASN A 102 -0.55 11.02 8.53
CA ASN A 102 -1.49 10.20 9.27
C ASN A 102 -2.84 10.93 9.35
N PRO A 103 -3.98 10.21 9.32
CA PRO A 103 -5.27 10.80 9.62
C PRO A 103 -5.32 11.30 11.07
N ALA A 104 -6.20 12.27 11.35
CA ALA A 104 -6.52 12.60 12.74
C ALA A 104 -7.20 11.39 13.40
N MET A 105 -6.69 10.96 14.54
CA MET A 105 -7.20 9.81 15.30
C MET A 105 -7.56 10.29 16.69
N ALA A 106 -8.81 10.06 17.11
CA ALA A 106 -9.22 10.28 18.48
C ALA A 106 -8.61 9.22 19.41
N THR A 107 -8.63 9.48 20.71
CA THR A 107 -8.27 8.47 21.70
C THR A 107 -9.16 7.24 21.54
N GLY A 108 -8.57 6.05 21.44
CA GLY A 108 -9.29 4.79 21.24
C GLY A 108 -9.53 4.42 19.78
N ASP A 109 -9.19 5.29 18.81
CA ASP A 109 -9.28 4.95 17.39
C ASP A 109 -8.16 3.97 16.99
N PRO A 110 -8.41 3.11 15.97
CA PRO A 110 -7.38 2.25 15.40
C PRO A 110 -6.25 3.09 14.81
N LEU A 111 -5.00 2.63 14.98
CA LEU A 111 -3.86 3.35 14.48
C LEU A 111 -3.74 3.17 12.96
N SER A 112 -3.64 4.28 12.23
CA SER A 112 -3.34 4.31 10.80
C SER A 112 -2.25 5.33 10.51
N VAL A 113 -1.28 4.92 9.70
CA VAL A 113 -0.05 5.65 9.41
C VAL A 113 0.27 5.50 7.94
N GLY A 114 0.58 6.61 7.27
CA GLY A 114 0.92 6.65 5.87
C GLY A 114 0.00 7.57 5.07
N PRO A 115 0.30 7.76 3.77
CA PRO A 115 1.33 7.06 3.00
C PRO A 115 2.76 7.40 3.44
N LEU A 116 3.61 6.38 3.52
CA LEU A 116 5.05 6.50 3.74
C LEU A 116 5.75 6.38 2.39
N ASP A 117 6.47 7.41 1.99
CA ASP A 117 7.13 7.45 0.70
C ASP A 117 8.50 6.75 0.76
N GLY A 118 8.80 5.99 -0.28
CA GLY A 118 10.09 5.34 -0.49
C GLY A 118 10.39 5.17 -1.98
N THR A 119 11.58 4.67 -2.27
CA THR A 119 12.03 4.42 -3.64
C THR A 119 12.43 2.96 -3.75
N VAL A 120 11.92 2.31 -4.79
CA VAL A 120 12.14 0.89 -5.07
C VAL A 120 12.60 0.72 -6.51
N ALA A 121 13.37 -0.32 -6.77
CA ALA A 121 13.69 -0.74 -8.12
C ALA A 121 12.78 -1.89 -8.55
N SER A 122 12.58 -2.01 -9.85
CA SER A 122 11.97 -3.18 -10.48
C SER A 122 12.70 -4.46 -10.07
N GLY A 123 11.96 -5.47 -9.61
CA GLY A 123 12.48 -6.73 -9.10
C GLY A 123 12.89 -6.71 -7.62
N ASP A 124 12.72 -5.61 -6.89
CA ASP A 124 12.94 -5.59 -5.45
C ASP A 124 11.86 -6.42 -4.73
N SER A 125 12.30 -7.39 -3.94
CA SER A 125 11.45 -8.11 -3.00
C SER A 125 11.71 -7.56 -1.60
N LEU A 126 10.72 -6.88 -1.02
CA LEU A 126 10.81 -6.25 0.29
C LEU A 126 9.99 -6.99 1.34
N GLU A 127 10.58 -7.19 2.50
CA GLU A 127 9.95 -7.88 3.61
C GLU A 127 10.00 -7.04 4.88
N ALA A 128 8.87 -6.96 5.58
CA ALA A 128 8.78 -6.27 6.87
C ALA A 128 9.49 -7.06 8.00
N TYR A 129 9.57 -8.39 7.87
CA TYR A 129 10.27 -9.26 8.81
C TYR A 129 11.78 -9.12 8.68
N GLY A 130 12.47 -8.86 9.79
CA GLY A 130 13.87 -8.41 9.81
C GLY A 130 14.03 -6.90 9.62
N GLY A 131 12.95 -6.19 9.30
CA GLY A 131 12.87 -4.73 9.26
C GLY A 131 12.51 -4.09 10.60
N SER A 132 12.23 -2.79 10.58
CA SER A 132 11.72 -2.06 11.76
C SER A 132 10.87 -0.86 11.37
N LEU A 133 9.81 -0.62 12.12
CA LEU A 133 8.99 0.59 12.05
C LEU A 133 9.33 1.48 13.23
N ARG A 134 9.87 2.66 12.97
CA ARG A 134 10.15 3.67 13.98
C ARG A 134 9.19 4.83 13.82
N MET A 135 8.38 5.07 14.82
CA MET A 135 7.39 6.16 14.85
C MET A 135 7.78 7.15 15.94
N THR A 136 7.77 8.44 15.62
CA THR A 136 8.01 9.52 16.58
C THR A 136 6.76 10.36 16.67
N VAL A 137 6.10 10.30 17.83
CA VAL A 137 4.88 11.04 18.13
C VAL A 137 5.24 12.25 19.00
N PHE A 138 4.66 13.42 18.68
CA PHE A 138 4.92 14.70 19.37
C PHE A 138 6.40 15.15 19.41
N GLY A 139 7.29 14.50 18.63
CA GLY A 139 8.71 14.84 18.54
C GLY A 139 9.60 14.28 19.67
N PHE A 140 9.02 13.69 20.71
CA PHE A 140 9.78 13.13 21.85
C PHE A 140 9.43 11.67 22.19
N ILE A 141 8.26 11.16 21.79
CA ILE A 141 7.88 9.77 22.02
C ILE A 141 8.33 8.94 20.82
N THR A 142 9.43 8.20 20.96
CA THR A 142 9.86 7.25 19.93
C THR A 142 9.33 5.86 20.26
N ILE A 143 8.51 5.32 19.36
CA ILE A 143 8.01 3.94 19.38
C ILE A 143 8.77 3.17 18.30
N THR A 144 9.33 2.03 18.66
CA THR A 144 9.98 1.14 17.70
C THR A 144 9.20 -0.16 17.70
N CYS A 145 8.67 -0.52 16.54
CA CYS A 145 7.97 -1.76 16.30
C CYS A 145 8.77 -2.66 15.37
N THR A 146 8.76 -3.95 15.64
CA THR A 146 9.38 -4.98 14.82
C THR A 146 8.34 -6.02 14.44
N ALA A 147 8.42 -6.55 13.22
CA ALA A 147 7.58 -7.67 12.84
C ALA A 147 8.06 -8.94 13.56
N GLU A 148 7.16 -9.65 14.23
CA GLU A 148 7.45 -10.91 14.93
C GLU A 148 7.60 -12.09 13.97
N GLY A 149 7.07 -11.97 12.75
CA GLY A 149 7.12 -13.00 11.73
C GLY A 149 7.02 -12.44 10.31
N PRO A 150 7.23 -13.30 9.29
CA PRO A 150 7.08 -12.95 7.88
C PRO A 150 5.67 -12.44 7.58
N GLN A 151 5.61 -11.47 6.68
CA GLN A 151 4.34 -10.88 6.27
C GLN A 151 3.54 -11.85 5.37
N SER A 152 2.22 -11.81 5.45
CA SER A 152 1.34 -12.73 4.74
C SER A 152 0.22 -11.99 4.01
N PRO A 153 0.05 -12.19 2.69
CA PRO A 153 0.89 -12.98 1.79
C PRO A 153 2.25 -12.32 1.50
N GLY A 154 3.31 -13.15 1.40
CA GLY A 154 4.60 -12.94 0.69
C GLY A 154 5.40 -11.64 0.92
N PRO A 155 6.70 -11.60 0.56
CA PRO A 155 7.39 -10.32 0.44
C PRO A 155 6.72 -9.46 -0.66
N PHE A 156 6.74 -8.14 -0.51
CA PHE A 156 6.28 -7.20 -1.53
C PHE A 156 7.27 -7.23 -2.70
N VAL A 157 6.85 -7.76 -3.85
CA VAL A 157 7.65 -7.77 -5.07
C VAL A 157 7.24 -6.59 -5.94
N PHE A 158 8.17 -5.67 -6.17
CA PHE A 158 7.97 -4.47 -6.98
C PHE A 158 8.38 -4.74 -8.43
N ASP A 159 7.60 -4.28 -9.43
CA ASP A 159 7.84 -4.45 -10.88
C ASP A 159 8.43 -3.20 -11.53
#